data_AF-A0A9W4WY95-F1
#
_entry.id   AF-A0A9W4WY95-F1
#
_cell.length_a   1.000
_cell.length_b   1.000
_cell.length_c   1.000
_cell.angle_alpha   90.00
_cell.angle_beta   90.00
_cell.angle_gamma   90.00
#
_symmetry.space_group_name_H-M   'P 1'
#
loop_
_entity.id
_entity.type
_entity.pdbx_description
1 polymer ?
#
loop_
_entity_poly.entity_id
_entity_poly.type
_entity_poly.pdbx_seq_one_letter_code
_entity_poly.pdbx_strand_id
1 'polypeptide(L)'
;MASGNPLPIETYLKNWEEICSNFYTNDDKLAGTIVGLVEFASHSNGEVTLNFSNVDQTMMGKTEDLEPLFNKIGFNNGVMLLPKEFDKYLENKRKIRSEFHRKKAKELRKELNDLLNSKPAQYTALHRRSELSTFINQYKSSVGAKPFIKALLRMLQLQLKQSTLISWTFLDDIFTQNGPDFMRASVNLLVNVLGFTHTVQQVDESGRGDNLRTWYMNSLLSDTNIKSLIGTFPKENSLGNVGATGSIELSSQQRPIEMSSSTGNIISRLCYLPIKILLVWWSLSRMWLNFCFGIIGFKKNIPEESSVSSELRV
;
A
#
# COMPACT_ATOMS: atom_id res chain seq x y z
N MET A 1 13.20 -34.60 -43.22
CA MET A 1 11.88 -34.64 -43.88
C MET A 1 10.99 -35.61 -43.10
N ALA A 2 10.14 -35.11 -42.21
CA ALA A 2 9.06 -35.91 -41.63
C ALA A 2 7.80 -35.62 -42.45
N SER A 3 7.40 -36.57 -43.31
CA SER A 3 6.23 -36.46 -44.19
C SER A 3 4.93 -36.82 -43.44
N GLY A 4 4.63 -36.07 -42.39
CA GLY A 4 3.29 -36.07 -41.79
C GLY A 4 2.47 -34.98 -42.44
N ASN A 5 1.25 -35.28 -42.90
CA ASN A 5 0.31 -34.22 -43.23
C ASN A 5 0.14 -33.32 -41.99
N PRO A 6 0.15 -31.99 -42.13
CA PRO A 6 -0.06 -31.09 -41.01
C PRO A 6 -1.41 -31.41 -40.35
N LEU A 7 -1.44 -31.38 -39.01
CA LEU A 7 -2.67 -31.60 -38.26
C LEU A 7 -3.68 -30.49 -38.59
N PRO A 8 -4.99 -30.73 -38.36
CA PRO A 8 -5.99 -29.68 -38.46
C PRO A 8 -5.62 -28.49 -37.57
N ILE A 9 -5.83 -27.26 -38.07
CA ILE A 9 -5.48 -26.02 -37.37
C ILE A 9 -6.11 -25.95 -35.97
N GLU A 10 -7.30 -26.53 -35.79
CA GLU A 10 -8.01 -26.60 -34.52
C GLU A 10 -7.20 -27.32 -33.44
N THR A 11 -6.38 -28.30 -33.83
CA THR A 11 -5.53 -29.05 -32.89
C THR A 11 -4.39 -28.17 -32.38
N TYR A 12 -3.76 -27.41 -33.27
CA TYR A 12 -2.69 -26.49 -32.89
C TYR A 12 -3.22 -25.31 -32.07
N LEU A 13 -4.39 -24.76 -32.43
CA LEU A 13 -5.03 -23.69 -31.68
C LEU A 13 -5.44 -24.14 -30.27
N LYS A 14 -5.92 -25.37 -30.09
CA LYS A 14 -6.23 -25.90 -28.76
C LYS A 14 -5.01 -25.99 -27.84
N ASN A 15 -3.88 -26.46 -28.37
CA ASN A 15 -2.63 -26.49 -27.60
C ASN A 15 -2.11 -25.07 -27.30
N TRP A 16 -2.31 -24.14 -28.25
CA TRP A 16 -1.97 -22.73 -28.07
C TRP A 16 -2.83 -22.04 -26.99
N GLU A 17 -4.13 -22.35 -26.95
CA GLU A 17 -5.06 -21.91 -25.90
C GLU A 17 -4.58 -22.35 -24.51
N GLU A 18 -4.14 -23.60 -24.38
CA GLU A 18 -3.62 -24.16 -23.12
C GLU A 18 -2.35 -23.41 -22.68
N ILE A 19 -1.40 -23.18 -23.59
CA ILE A 19 -0.18 -22.41 -23.30
C ILE A 19 -0.53 -20.98 -22.88
N CYS A 20 -1.40 -20.29 -23.62
CA CYS A 20 -1.85 -18.95 -23.24
C CYS A 20 -2.52 -18.93 -21.86
N SER A 21 -3.36 -19.93 -21.57
CA SER A 21 -4.05 -20.06 -20.29
C SER A 21 -3.09 -20.28 -19.13
N ASN A 22 -2.06 -21.13 -19.32
CA ASN A 22 -1.01 -21.37 -18.33
C ASN A 22 -0.18 -20.11 -18.06
N PHE A 23 0.15 -19.34 -19.10
CA PHE A 23 0.84 -18.08 -18.93
C PHE A 23 0.02 -17.08 -18.10
N TYR A 24 -1.22 -16.79 -18.48
CA TYR A 24 -2.01 -15.76 -17.79
C TYR A 24 -2.54 -16.20 -16.42
N THR A 25 -2.91 -17.48 -16.25
CA THR A 25 -3.61 -17.95 -15.04
C THR A 25 -2.65 -18.54 -14.02
N ASN A 26 -1.62 -19.26 -14.46
CA ASN A 26 -0.74 -20.03 -13.59
C ASN A 26 0.65 -19.38 -13.40
N ASP A 27 0.89 -18.21 -14.01
CA ASP A 27 2.19 -17.51 -14.01
C ASP A 27 3.35 -18.42 -14.49
N ASP A 28 3.03 -19.30 -15.45
CA ASP A 28 4.02 -20.23 -16.00
C ASP A 28 5.02 -19.47 -16.88
N LYS A 29 6.25 -19.35 -16.37
CA LYS A 29 7.37 -18.68 -17.05
C LYS A 29 7.71 -19.32 -18.40
N LEU A 30 7.58 -20.65 -18.52
CA LEU A 30 7.86 -21.36 -19.77
C LEU A 30 6.81 -21.01 -20.82
N ALA A 31 5.53 -21.04 -20.43
CA ALA A 31 4.43 -20.63 -21.28
C ALA A 31 4.59 -19.15 -21.70
N GLY A 32 5.02 -18.27 -20.80
CA GLY A 32 5.33 -16.86 -21.11
C GLY A 32 6.41 -16.71 -22.18
N THR A 33 7.49 -17.49 -22.11
CA THR A 33 8.55 -17.51 -23.14
C THR A 33 8.00 -17.93 -24.50
N ILE A 34 7.21 -19.01 -24.56
CA ILE A 34 6.58 -19.49 -25.80
C ILE A 34 5.64 -18.42 -26.37
N VAL A 35 4.81 -17.80 -25.52
CA VAL A 35 3.89 -16.74 -25.93
C VAL A 35 4.63 -15.55 -26.52
N GLY A 36 5.73 -15.14 -25.89
CA GLY A 36 6.59 -14.05 -26.38
C GLY A 36 7.23 -14.39 -27.72
N LEU A 37 7.77 -15.61 -27.88
CA LEU A 37 8.39 -16.04 -29.13
C LEU A 37 7.41 -16.06 -30.31
N VAL A 38 6.19 -16.54 -30.09
CA VAL A 38 5.15 -16.55 -31.13
C VAL A 38 4.66 -15.14 -31.43
N GLU A 39 4.50 -14.27 -30.42
CA GLU A 39 4.06 -12.88 -30.62
C GLU A 39 5.05 -12.04 -31.44
N PHE A 40 6.35 -12.27 -31.24
CA PHE A 40 7.42 -11.53 -31.91
C PHE A 40 8.09 -12.34 -33.02
N ALA A 41 7.38 -13.33 -33.58
CA ALA A 41 7.85 -14.08 -34.73
C ALA A 41 8.11 -13.16 -35.93
N SER A 42 9.10 -13.51 -36.74
CA SER A 42 9.45 -12.79 -37.97
C SER A 42 8.59 -13.25 -39.13
N HIS A 43 8.21 -12.30 -39.99
CA HIS A 43 7.38 -12.55 -41.17
C HIS A 43 8.20 -12.22 -42.42
N SER A 44 8.50 -13.22 -43.24
CA SER A 44 9.24 -13.04 -44.48
C SER A 44 8.81 -14.05 -45.53
N ASN A 45 8.56 -13.60 -46.75
CA ASN A 45 8.27 -14.47 -47.91
C ASN A 45 7.09 -15.45 -47.70
N GLY A 46 6.09 -15.07 -46.91
CA GLY A 46 4.93 -15.93 -46.59
C GLY A 46 5.22 -16.99 -45.53
N GLU A 47 6.39 -16.96 -44.91
CA GLU A 47 6.76 -17.80 -43.77
C GLU A 47 6.70 -16.99 -42.46
N VAL A 48 6.43 -17.70 -41.37
CA VAL A 48 6.46 -17.18 -40.01
C VAL A 48 7.49 -17.97 -39.22
N THR A 49 8.51 -17.29 -38.69
CA THR A 49 9.66 -17.92 -38.03
C THR A 49 9.89 -17.36 -36.62
N LEU A 50 10.13 -18.23 -35.65
CA LEU A 50 10.41 -17.83 -34.27
C LEU A 50 11.80 -17.20 -34.18
N ASN A 51 11.90 -16.07 -33.48
CA ASN A 51 13.17 -15.41 -33.25
C ASN A 51 13.74 -15.75 -31.86
N PHE A 52 14.71 -16.66 -31.83
CA PHE A 52 15.35 -17.11 -30.59
C PHE A 52 16.45 -16.16 -30.07
N SER A 53 16.79 -15.09 -30.79
CA SER A 53 17.91 -14.20 -30.41
C SER A 53 17.70 -13.49 -29.07
N ASN A 54 16.45 -13.37 -28.62
CA ASN A 54 16.07 -12.65 -27.39
C ASN A 54 15.73 -13.59 -26.23
N VAL A 55 15.91 -14.91 -26.40
CA VAL A 55 15.67 -15.87 -25.32
C VAL A 55 16.80 -15.76 -24.31
N ASP A 56 16.46 -15.50 -23.05
CA ASP A 56 17.40 -15.38 -21.94
C ASP A 56 18.36 -16.58 -21.91
N GLN A 57 19.67 -16.32 -21.83
CA GLN A 57 20.71 -17.34 -21.93
C GLN A 57 20.58 -18.42 -20.82
N THR A 58 19.91 -18.08 -19.71
CA THR A 58 19.58 -19.02 -18.63
C THR A 58 18.55 -20.10 -19.01
N MET A 59 17.81 -19.89 -20.11
CA MET A 59 16.85 -20.84 -20.67
C MET A 59 17.41 -21.64 -21.86
N MET A 60 18.63 -21.34 -22.34
CA MET A 60 19.24 -22.03 -23.49
C MET A 60 19.58 -23.52 -23.23
N GLY A 61 19.68 -23.95 -21.97
CA GLY A 61 19.74 -25.38 -21.63
C GLY A 61 18.41 -26.12 -21.79
N LYS A 62 17.30 -25.40 -22.01
CA LYS A 62 15.94 -25.93 -22.18
C LYS A 62 15.40 -25.75 -23.60
N THR A 63 16.20 -25.25 -24.53
CA THR A 63 15.74 -25.04 -25.93
C THR A 63 15.39 -26.37 -26.61
N GLU A 64 16.09 -27.46 -26.26
CA GLU A 64 15.73 -28.83 -26.68
C GLU A 64 14.44 -29.33 -26.00
N ASP A 65 14.09 -28.82 -24.82
CA ASP A 65 12.83 -29.12 -24.11
C ASP A 65 11.62 -28.34 -24.66
N LEU A 66 11.85 -27.27 -25.42
CA LEU A 66 10.80 -26.42 -25.99
C LEU A 66 10.28 -26.92 -27.34
N GLU A 67 11.11 -27.60 -28.12
CA GLU A 67 10.76 -28.11 -29.45
C GLU A 67 9.53 -29.03 -29.44
N PRO A 68 9.33 -29.94 -28.46
CA PRO A 68 8.08 -30.70 -28.36
C PRO A 68 6.84 -29.82 -28.15
N LEU A 69 6.98 -28.69 -27.46
CA LEU A 69 5.87 -27.74 -27.23
C LEU A 69 5.58 -26.92 -28.48
N PHE A 70 6.62 -26.47 -29.19
CA PHE A 70 6.47 -25.79 -30.47
C PHE A 70 5.81 -26.68 -31.52
N ASN A 71 6.20 -27.95 -31.58
CA ASN A 71 5.58 -28.92 -32.48
C ASN A 71 4.08 -29.11 -32.18
N LYS A 72 3.69 -29.12 -30.90
CA LYS A 72 2.27 -29.18 -30.49
C LYS A 72 1.45 -27.97 -30.93
N ILE A 73 2.08 -26.82 -31.12
CA ILE A 73 1.40 -25.60 -31.60
C ILE A 73 1.67 -25.30 -33.09
N GLY A 74 2.24 -26.25 -33.83
CA GLY A 74 2.38 -26.13 -35.28
C GLY A 74 3.62 -25.35 -35.73
N PHE A 75 4.67 -25.33 -34.91
CA PHE A 75 6.00 -24.84 -35.28
C PHE A 75 6.99 -26.00 -35.29
N ASN A 76 7.69 -26.19 -36.40
CA ASN A 76 8.68 -27.25 -36.57
C ASN A 76 10.03 -26.61 -36.89
N ASN A 77 11.05 -26.86 -36.07
CA ASN A 77 12.34 -26.18 -36.14
C ASN A 77 12.21 -24.65 -36.19
N GLY A 78 11.27 -24.12 -35.40
CA GLY A 78 10.97 -22.68 -35.35
C GLY A 78 10.21 -22.11 -36.55
N VAL A 79 9.82 -22.90 -37.54
CA VAL A 79 9.02 -22.45 -38.69
C VAL A 79 7.57 -22.89 -38.56
N MET A 80 6.63 -21.98 -38.75
CA MET A 80 5.19 -22.28 -38.65
C MET A 80 4.73 -23.14 -39.83
N LEU A 81 4.02 -24.23 -39.55
CA LEU A 81 3.49 -25.16 -40.56
C LEU A 81 2.35 -24.55 -41.39
N LEU A 82 1.56 -23.65 -40.80
CA LEU A 82 0.38 -23.02 -41.41
C LEU A 82 0.43 -21.48 -41.28
N PRO A 83 1.34 -20.79 -41.99
CA PRO A 83 1.60 -19.36 -41.78
C PRO A 83 0.40 -18.44 -42.08
N LYS A 84 -0.51 -18.85 -42.98
CA LYS A 84 -1.76 -18.10 -43.28
C LYS A 84 -2.72 -18.03 -42.09
N GLU A 85 -2.57 -18.92 -41.12
CA GLU A 85 -3.44 -19.04 -39.94
C GLU A 85 -2.88 -18.29 -38.72
N PHE A 86 -1.73 -17.62 -38.84
CA PHE A 86 -1.05 -16.96 -37.72
C PHE A 86 -1.92 -15.93 -36.99
N ASP A 87 -2.73 -15.18 -37.73
CA ASP A 87 -3.64 -14.19 -37.12
C ASP A 87 -4.63 -14.82 -36.13
N LYS A 88 -5.02 -16.10 -36.34
CA LYS A 88 -5.88 -16.83 -35.39
C LYS A 88 -5.18 -17.06 -34.05
N TYR A 89 -3.86 -17.26 -34.02
CA TYR A 89 -3.10 -17.40 -32.77
C TYR A 89 -3.12 -16.08 -31.99
N LEU A 90 -2.92 -14.96 -32.68
CA LEU A 90 -2.94 -13.63 -32.06
C LEU A 90 -4.34 -13.26 -31.55
N GLU A 91 -5.38 -13.53 -32.34
CA GLU A 91 -6.77 -13.32 -31.92
C GLU A 91 -7.13 -14.15 -30.69
N ASN A 92 -6.75 -15.43 -30.70
CA ASN A 92 -6.98 -16.33 -29.58
C ASN A 92 -6.29 -15.83 -28.29
N LYS A 93 -5.01 -15.46 -28.39
CA LYS A 93 -4.26 -14.86 -27.27
C LYS A 93 -4.94 -13.59 -26.75
N ARG A 94 -5.37 -12.69 -27.64
CA ARG A 94 -6.07 -11.45 -27.27
C ARG A 94 -7.38 -11.74 -26.56
N LYS A 95 -8.14 -12.74 -27.02
CA LYS A 95 -9.38 -13.19 -26.38
C LYS A 95 -9.12 -13.71 -24.97
N ILE A 96 -8.17 -14.64 -24.80
CA ILE A 96 -7.79 -15.19 -23.49
C ILE A 96 -7.31 -14.09 -22.55
N ARG A 97 -6.41 -13.21 -23.01
CA ARG A 97 -5.91 -12.07 -22.23
C ARG A 97 -7.05 -11.15 -21.78
N SER A 98 -7.98 -10.85 -22.68
CA SER A 98 -9.12 -9.98 -22.37
C SER A 98 -10.07 -10.63 -21.35
N GLU A 99 -10.34 -11.92 -21.50
CA GLU A 99 -11.15 -12.69 -20.54
C GLU A 99 -10.49 -12.77 -19.17
N PHE A 100 -9.17 -13.01 -19.13
CA PHE A 100 -8.36 -13.00 -17.91
C PHE A 100 -8.43 -11.65 -17.20
N HIS A 101 -8.11 -10.55 -17.89
CA HIS A 101 -8.16 -9.21 -17.28
C HIS A 101 -9.57 -8.84 -16.83
N ARG A 102 -10.61 -9.21 -17.59
CA ARG A 102 -12.02 -9.02 -17.18
C ARG A 102 -12.35 -9.78 -15.90
N LYS A 103 -11.95 -11.06 -15.80
CA LYS A 103 -12.14 -11.87 -14.59
C LYS A 103 -11.39 -11.27 -13.41
N LYS A 104 -10.13 -10.87 -13.61
CA LYS A 104 -9.30 -10.25 -12.57
C LYS A 104 -9.87 -8.93 -12.08
N ALA A 105 -10.34 -8.07 -12.98
CA ALA A 105 -11.02 -6.83 -12.62
C ALA A 105 -12.29 -7.08 -11.80
N LYS A 106 -13.09 -8.10 -12.17
CA LYS A 106 -14.27 -8.51 -11.40
C LYS A 106 -13.91 -9.01 -10.00
N GLU A 107 -12.86 -9.82 -9.87
CA GLU A 107 -12.34 -10.29 -8.58
C GLU A 107 -11.87 -9.13 -7.69
N LEU A 108 -11.06 -8.22 -8.24
CA LEU A 108 -10.57 -7.04 -7.52
C LEU A 108 -11.71 -6.11 -7.07
N ARG A 109 -12.71 -5.89 -7.93
CA ARG A 109 -13.90 -5.09 -7.57
C ARG A 109 -14.72 -5.77 -6.47
N LYS A 110 -14.87 -7.09 -6.52
CA LYS A 110 -15.54 -7.84 -5.45
C LYS A 110 -14.80 -7.68 -4.12
N GLU A 111 -13.49 -7.89 -4.14
CA GLU A 111 -12.65 -7.73 -2.95
C GLU A 111 -12.68 -6.30 -2.40
N LEU A 112 -12.62 -5.29 -3.26
CA LEU A 112 -12.76 -3.89 -2.87
C LEU A 112 -14.10 -3.66 -2.15
N ASN A 113 -15.21 -4.16 -2.70
CA ASN A 113 -16.52 -4.04 -2.06
C ASN A 113 -16.56 -4.73 -0.70
N ASP A 114 -15.96 -5.92 -0.57
CA ASP A 114 -15.88 -6.65 0.70
C ASP A 114 -15.09 -5.83 1.75
N LEU A 115 -13.97 -5.22 1.35
CA LEU A 115 -13.14 -4.37 2.22
C LEU A 115 -13.87 -3.09 2.64
N LEU A 116 -14.58 -2.43 1.73
CA LEU A 116 -15.32 -1.20 2.00
C LEU A 116 -16.51 -1.40 2.95
N ASN A 117 -17.10 -2.59 2.94
CA ASN A 117 -18.19 -2.97 3.85
C ASN A 117 -17.68 -3.50 5.21
N SER A 118 -16.37 -3.52 5.42
CA SER A 118 -15.81 -3.93 6.71
C SER A 118 -16.11 -2.90 7.81
N LYS A 119 -16.28 -3.38 9.05
CA LYS A 119 -16.57 -2.50 10.19
C LYS A 119 -15.28 -1.78 10.62
N PRO A 120 -15.29 -0.46 10.81
CA PRO A 120 -14.13 0.29 11.28
C PRO A 120 -13.61 -0.26 12.60
N ALA A 121 -12.32 -0.59 12.65
CA ALA A 121 -11.65 -0.92 13.90
C ALA A 121 -11.52 0.33 14.79
N GLN A 122 -11.66 0.15 16.10
CA GLN A 122 -11.47 1.24 17.06
C GLN A 122 -10.00 1.39 17.44
N TYR A 123 -9.22 2.08 16.59
CA TYR A 123 -7.81 2.36 16.89
C TYR A 123 -7.63 3.57 17.82
N THR A 124 -6.67 3.44 18.74
CA THR A 124 -6.16 4.58 19.53
C THR A 124 -5.35 5.53 18.66
N ALA A 125 -5.20 6.79 19.09
CA ALA A 125 -4.44 7.80 18.33
C ALA A 125 -2.99 7.38 18.04
N LEU A 126 -2.33 6.65 18.96
CA LEU A 126 -0.98 6.13 18.77
C LEU A 126 -0.95 5.03 17.70
N HIS A 127 -1.89 4.10 17.75
CA HIS A 127 -2.02 3.06 16.72
C HIS A 127 -2.26 3.68 15.34
N ARG A 128 -3.16 4.66 15.23
CA ARG A 128 -3.43 5.34 13.95
C ARG A 128 -2.17 5.92 13.32
N ARG A 129 -1.36 6.58 14.14
CA ARG A 129 -0.09 7.17 13.71
C ARG A 129 0.91 6.09 13.26
N SER A 130 0.99 4.99 14.01
CA SER A 130 1.86 3.85 13.67
C SER A 130 1.48 3.24 12.33
N GLU A 131 0.21 2.91 12.13
CA GLU A 131 -0.30 2.32 10.88
C GLU A 131 -0.12 3.26 9.68
N LEU A 132 -0.38 4.55 9.86
CA LEU A 132 -0.10 5.55 8.83
C LEU A 132 1.40 5.60 8.48
N SER A 133 2.28 5.57 9.48
CA SER A 133 3.74 5.55 9.26
C SER A 133 4.17 4.32 8.45
N THR A 134 3.65 3.14 8.80
CA THR A 134 3.90 1.89 8.08
C THR A 134 3.45 2.00 6.62
N PHE A 135 2.22 2.46 6.38
CA PHE A 135 1.69 2.66 5.04
C PHE A 135 2.56 3.61 4.21
N ILE A 136 2.90 4.77 4.77
CA ILE A 136 3.73 5.77 4.08
C ILE A 136 5.11 5.22 3.76
N ASN A 137 5.76 4.53 4.69
CA ASN A 137 7.09 3.97 4.45
C ASN A 137 7.07 2.88 3.37
N GLN A 138 6.01 2.07 3.32
CA GLN A 138 5.84 1.03 2.32
C GLN A 138 5.62 1.63 0.92
N TYR A 139 4.79 2.68 0.79
CA TYR A 139 4.32 3.13 -0.51
C TYR A 139 4.89 4.48 -1.01
N LYS A 140 5.64 5.24 -0.21
CA LYS A 140 6.21 6.55 -0.62
C LYS A 140 7.09 6.50 -1.87
N SER A 141 7.72 5.35 -2.14
CA SER A 141 8.57 5.15 -3.32
C SER A 141 7.79 4.71 -4.56
N SER A 142 6.54 4.22 -4.39
CA SER A 142 5.70 3.78 -5.51
C SER A 142 5.17 4.97 -6.29
N VAL A 143 5.43 5.00 -7.61
CA VAL A 143 5.02 6.09 -8.50
C VAL A 143 3.50 6.30 -8.47
N GLY A 144 2.73 5.21 -8.51
CA GLY A 144 1.27 5.30 -8.52
C GLY A 144 0.63 5.60 -7.16
N ALA A 145 1.35 5.41 -6.05
CA ALA A 145 0.86 5.73 -4.71
C ALA A 145 1.10 7.20 -4.28
N LYS A 146 2.11 7.88 -4.84
CA LYS A 146 2.45 9.27 -4.48
C LYS A 146 1.28 10.25 -4.63
N PRO A 147 0.50 10.25 -5.74
CA PRO A 147 -0.69 11.09 -5.88
C PRO A 147 -1.72 10.89 -4.77
N PHE A 148 -1.95 9.64 -4.36
CA PHE A 148 -2.87 9.28 -3.28
C PHE A 148 -2.37 9.78 -1.92
N ILE A 149 -1.09 9.55 -1.62
CA ILE A 149 -0.45 10.03 -0.37
C ILE A 149 -0.50 11.55 -0.29
N LYS A 150 -0.24 12.24 -1.40
CA LYS A 150 -0.28 13.71 -1.48
C LYS A 150 -1.69 14.25 -1.26
N ALA A 151 -2.70 13.62 -1.85
CA ALA A 151 -4.10 13.99 -1.63
C ALA A 151 -4.51 13.80 -0.17
N LEU A 152 -4.14 12.68 0.46
CA LEU A 152 -4.44 12.41 1.87
C LEU A 152 -3.78 13.45 2.80
N LEU A 153 -2.52 13.80 2.56
CA LEU A 153 -1.83 14.87 3.29
C LEU A 153 -2.58 16.20 3.15
N ARG A 154 -2.91 16.59 1.92
CA ARG A 154 -3.62 17.84 1.63
C ARG A 154 -5.00 17.88 2.29
N MET A 155 -5.72 16.77 2.27
CA MET A 155 -7.03 16.63 2.92
C MET A 155 -6.92 16.88 4.43
N LEU A 156 -5.93 16.25 5.10
CA LEU A 156 -5.67 16.45 6.53
C LEU A 156 -5.27 17.90 6.84
N GLN A 157 -4.41 18.50 6.02
CA GLN A 157 -4.00 19.90 6.16
C GLN A 157 -5.20 20.86 6.04
N LEU A 158 -6.07 20.62 5.06
CA LEU A 158 -7.27 21.43 4.83
C LEU A 158 -8.29 21.28 5.94
N GLN A 159 -8.41 20.12 6.59
CA GLN A 159 -9.36 19.90 7.68
C GLN A 159 -9.01 20.71 8.94
N LEU A 160 -7.74 21.05 9.16
CA LEU A 160 -7.31 21.76 10.36
C LEU A 160 -8.10 23.06 10.55
N LYS A 161 -8.61 23.28 11.76
CA LYS A 161 -9.42 24.43 12.15
C LYS A 161 -10.74 24.60 11.38
N GLN A 162 -11.12 23.65 10.53
CA GLN A 162 -12.40 23.69 9.85
C GLN A 162 -13.48 23.06 10.72
N SER A 163 -14.60 23.75 10.82
CA SER A 163 -15.85 23.24 11.41
C SER A 163 -16.59 22.32 10.45
N THR A 164 -16.38 22.47 9.14
CA THR A 164 -16.97 21.64 8.10
C THR A 164 -16.02 20.51 7.72
N LEU A 165 -16.56 19.32 7.46
CA LEU A 165 -15.75 18.17 7.04
C LEU A 165 -15.29 18.35 5.60
N ILE A 166 -14.03 18.06 5.36
CA ILE A 166 -13.46 17.97 4.02
C ILE A 166 -13.90 16.65 3.39
N SER A 167 -14.30 16.70 2.13
CA SER A 167 -14.58 15.54 1.28
C SER A 167 -13.49 15.37 0.23
N TRP A 168 -13.23 14.12 -0.13
CA TRP A 168 -12.25 13.73 -1.14
C TRP A 168 -12.88 12.74 -2.13
N THR A 169 -13.00 13.15 -3.40
CA THR A 169 -13.74 12.41 -4.42
C THR A 169 -12.83 11.90 -5.52
N PHE A 170 -12.87 10.59 -5.78
CA PHE A 170 -12.11 9.94 -6.85
C PHE A 170 -12.71 8.59 -7.26
N LEU A 171 -12.26 8.06 -8.40
CA LEU A 171 -12.70 6.77 -8.94
C LEU A 171 -12.09 5.60 -8.15
N ASP A 172 -12.87 4.54 -7.94
CA ASP A 172 -12.40 3.31 -7.27
C ASP A 172 -11.17 2.66 -7.97
N ASP A 173 -10.99 2.94 -9.26
CA ASP A 173 -9.84 2.50 -10.07
C ASP A 173 -8.48 2.88 -9.51
N ILE A 174 -8.41 3.98 -8.74
CA ILE A 174 -7.18 4.38 -8.03
C ILE A 174 -6.66 3.26 -7.13
N PHE A 175 -7.56 2.49 -6.50
CA PHE A 175 -7.17 1.37 -5.65
C PHE A 175 -6.72 0.17 -6.47
N THR A 176 -7.44 -0.17 -7.55
CA THR A 176 -7.22 -1.41 -8.30
C THR A 176 -6.01 -1.34 -9.25
N GLN A 177 -5.67 -0.15 -9.76
CA GLN A 177 -4.54 0.05 -10.69
C GLN A 177 -3.16 -0.18 -10.05
N ASN A 178 -3.03 0.04 -8.74
CA ASN A 178 -1.77 -0.11 -8.00
C ASN A 178 -1.57 -1.52 -7.42
N GLY A 179 -2.44 -2.47 -7.78
CA GLY A 179 -2.40 -3.85 -7.33
C GLY A 179 -3.18 -4.11 -6.02
N PRO A 180 -3.47 -5.39 -5.74
CA PRO A 180 -4.34 -5.79 -4.63
C PRO A 180 -3.79 -5.40 -3.25
N ASP A 181 -2.47 -5.40 -3.06
CA ASP A 181 -1.87 -5.07 -1.77
C ASP A 181 -1.99 -3.58 -1.43
N PHE A 182 -1.82 -2.72 -2.44
CA PHE A 182 -2.08 -1.29 -2.27
C PHE A 182 -3.56 -1.02 -1.99
N MET A 183 -4.46 -1.68 -2.72
CA MET A 183 -5.91 -1.59 -2.51
C MET A 183 -6.26 -1.94 -1.05
N ARG A 184 -5.85 -3.12 -0.57
CA ARG A 184 -6.10 -3.58 0.81
C ARG A 184 -5.55 -2.59 1.83
N ALA A 185 -4.29 -2.18 1.67
CA ALA A 185 -3.63 -1.28 2.60
C ALA A 185 -4.30 0.11 2.63
N SER A 186 -4.70 0.62 1.47
CA SER A 186 -5.33 1.95 1.35
C SER A 186 -6.74 1.96 1.92
N VAL A 187 -7.56 0.95 1.61
CA VAL A 187 -8.91 0.83 2.17
C VAL A 187 -8.85 0.62 3.68
N ASN A 188 -7.94 -0.24 4.16
CA ASN A 188 -7.72 -0.41 5.60
C ASN A 188 -7.30 0.91 6.27
N LEU A 189 -6.39 1.66 5.67
CA LEU A 189 -5.97 2.96 6.18
C LEU A 189 -7.15 3.94 6.26
N LEU A 190 -7.94 4.08 5.20
CA LEU A 190 -9.04 5.03 5.18
C LEU A 190 -10.17 4.62 6.15
N VAL A 191 -10.68 3.39 6.02
CA VAL A 191 -11.86 2.92 6.75
C VAL A 191 -11.51 2.57 8.19
N ASN A 192 -10.53 1.69 8.41
CA ASN A 192 -10.27 1.13 9.73
C ASN A 192 -9.38 2.05 10.56
N VAL A 193 -8.26 2.51 9.99
CA VAL A 193 -7.28 3.30 10.74
C VAL A 193 -7.79 4.72 10.97
N LEU A 194 -8.14 5.43 9.90
CA LEU A 194 -8.54 6.84 9.98
C LEU A 194 -10.03 7.03 10.26
N GLY A 195 -10.86 6.01 10.07
CA GLY A 195 -12.30 6.07 10.35
C GLY A 195 -13.07 6.90 9.33
N PHE A 196 -12.58 6.99 8.09
CA PHE A 196 -13.27 7.72 7.03
C PHE A 196 -14.56 6.99 6.67
N THR A 197 -15.58 7.77 6.35
CA THR A 197 -16.83 7.27 5.78
C THR A 197 -16.87 7.60 4.29
N HIS A 198 -17.75 6.95 3.52
CA HIS A 198 -17.83 7.21 2.10
C HIS A 198 -19.25 7.06 1.54
N THR A 199 -19.53 7.78 0.46
CA THR A 199 -20.72 7.63 -0.37
C THR A 199 -20.31 7.30 -1.81
N VAL A 200 -21.16 6.54 -2.51
CA VAL A 200 -20.91 6.16 -3.92
C VAL A 200 -21.90 6.88 -4.81
N GLN A 201 -21.40 7.42 -5.91
CA GLN A 201 -22.18 7.88 -7.05
C GLN A 201 -21.82 6.99 -8.24
N GLN A 202 -22.82 6.35 -8.85
CA GLN A 202 -22.60 5.62 -10.10
C GLN A 202 -22.46 6.64 -11.23
N VAL A 203 -21.35 6.55 -11.97
CA VAL A 203 -21.05 7.46 -13.09
C VAL A 203 -21.90 7.11 -14.32
N ASP A 204 -22.47 5.90 -14.37
CA ASP A 204 -23.39 5.48 -15.42
C ASP A 204 -24.66 4.81 -14.85
N GLU A 205 -25.79 5.01 -15.55
CA GLU A 205 -27.05 4.33 -15.21
C GLU A 205 -27.02 2.83 -15.57
N SER A 206 -26.02 2.40 -16.34
CA SER A 206 -25.86 1.02 -16.77
C SER A 206 -25.27 0.09 -15.68
N GLY A 207 -24.77 0.67 -14.58
CA GLY A 207 -24.16 -0.06 -13.46
C GLY A 207 -22.87 -0.80 -13.84
N ARG A 208 -22.28 -0.46 -15.00
CA ARG A 208 -21.03 -1.06 -15.52
C ARG A 208 -19.85 -0.10 -15.47
N GLY A 209 -20.12 1.18 -15.22
CA GLY A 209 -19.15 2.26 -15.13
C GLY A 209 -18.38 2.25 -13.83
N ASP A 210 -17.31 3.02 -13.82
CA ASP A 210 -16.45 3.15 -12.64
C ASP A 210 -17.20 3.92 -11.55
N ASN A 211 -17.11 3.42 -10.32
CA ASN A 211 -17.73 4.07 -9.17
C ASN A 211 -16.94 5.33 -8.82
N LEU A 212 -17.63 6.48 -8.77
CA LEU A 212 -17.08 7.69 -8.19
C LEU A 212 -17.41 7.70 -6.71
N ARG A 213 -16.38 7.71 -5.87
CA ARG A 213 -16.53 7.63 -4.42
C ARG A 213 -16.09 8.91 -3.76
N THR A 214 -16.95 9.43 -2.90
CA THR A 214 -16.65 10.58 -2.05
C THR A 214 -16.37 10.09 -0.64
N TRP A 215 -15.17 10.36 -0.15
CA TRP A 215 -14.70 10.04 1.18
C TRP A 215 -14.81 11.25 2.09
N TYR A 216 -15.30 11.06 3.31
CA TYR A 216 -15.43 12.10 4.32
C TYR A 216 -14.50 11.80 5.49
N MET A 217 -13.86 12.85 5.98
CA MET A 217 -13.00 12.71 7.15
C MET A 217 -13.81 12.30 8.39
N ASN A 218 -13.18 11.52 9.26
CA ASN A 218 -13.77 11.16 10.55
C ASN A 218 -14.02 12.41 11.40
N SER A 219 -15.29 12.68 11.72
CA SER A 219 -15.71 13.83 12.51
C SER A 219 -15.16 13.86 13.93
N LEU A 220 -14.74 12.70 14.45
CA LEU A 220 -14.19 12.53 15.79
C LEU A 220 -12.66 12.67 15.86
N LEU A 221 -11.97 12.87 14.73
CA LEU A 221 -10.55 13.21 14.77
C LEU A 221 -10.41 14.65 15.24
N SER A 222 -9.72 14.89 16.36
CA SER A 222 -9.41 16.24 16.86
C SER A 222 -8.28 16.91 16.07
N ASP A 223 -8.19 18.24 16.11
CA ASP A 223 -7.10 18.98 15.44
C ASP A 223 -5.71 18.56 15.94
N THR A 224 -5.61 18.21 17.22
CA THR A 224 -4.38 17.67 17.82
C THR A 224 -4.01 16.33 17.19
N ASN A 225 -4.98 15.44 16.94
CA ASN A 225 -4.73 14.17 16.26
C ASN A 225 -4.36 14.40 14.80
N ILE A 226 -5.08 15.28 14.08
CA ILE A 226 -4.79 15.59 12.68
C ILE A 226 -3.36 16.15 12.54
N LYS A 227 -2.94 17.08 13.40
CA LYS A 227 -1.54 17.59 13.41
C LYS A 227 -0.52 16.48 13.64
N SER A 228 -0.80 15.56 14.56
CA SER A 228 0.06 14.41 14.83
C SER A 228 0.19 13.49 13.61
N LEU A 229 -0.91 13.24 12.89
CA LEU A 229 -0.91 12.46 11.66
C LEU A 229 -0.15 13.17 10.53
N ILE A 230 -0.36 14.47 10.33
CA ILE A 230 0.38 15.29 9.34
C ILE A 230 1.89 15.18 9.57
N GLY A 231 2.35 15.19 10.83
CA GLY A 231 3.77 15.02 11.17
C GLY A 231 4.39 13.66 10.80
N THR A 232 3.59 12.71 10.32
CA THR A 232 4.04 11.39 9.85
C THR A 232 4.32 11.37 8.34
N PHE A 233 3.78 12.32 7.59
CA PHE A 233 3.99 12.40 6.15
C PHE A 233 5.38 12.96 5.84
N PRO A 234 5.97 12.56 4.70
CA PRO A 234 7.16 13.23 4.20
C PRO A 234 6.80 14.66 3.75
N LYS A 235 7.80 15.53 3.61
CA LYS A 235 7.59 16.89 3.11
C LYS A 235 6.98 16.83 1.70
N GLU A 236 6.05 17.71 1.38
CA GLU A 236 5.29 17.64 0.12
C GLU A 236 6.19 17.66 -1.13
N ASN A 237 7.27 18.44 -1.09
CA ASN A 237 8.26 18.52 -2.17
C ASN A 237 8.98 17.18 -2.45
N SER A 238 9.05 16.27 -1.48
CA SER A 238 9.68 14.96 -1.64
C SER A 238 8.78 13.92 -2.34
N LEU A 239 7.48 14.20 -2.46
CA LEU A 239 6.54 13.37 -3.21
C LEU A 239 6.60 13.64 -4.73
N GLY A 240 7.47 14.55 -5.17
CA GLY A 240 7.64 14.93 -6.57
C GLY A 240 6.55 15.87 -7.09
N ASN A 241 6.68 16.25 -8.36
CA ASN A 241 5.77 17.17 -9.05
C ASN A 241 4.49 16.48 -9.56
N VAL A 242 4.04 15.42 -8.90
CA VAL A 242 2.78 14.74 -9.25
C VAL A 242 1.59 15.49 -8.66
N GLY A 243 0.48 15.50 -9.39
CA GLY A 243 -0.80 16.00 -8.90
C GLY A 243 -1.33 15.14 -7.74
N ALA A 244 -2.14 15.74 -6.86
CA ALA A 244 -2.91 14.99 -5.89
C ALA A 244 -4.05 14.25 -6.60
N THR A 245 -4.33 13.01 -6.20
CA THR A 245 -5.47 12.25 -6.73
C THR A 245 -6.81 12.90 -6.35
N GLY A 246 -7.75 12.95 -7.29
CA GLY A 246 -9.14 13.34 -7.03
C GLY A 246 -9.36 14.83 -6.77
N SER A 247 -10.62 15.19 -6.48
CA SER A 247 -11.00 16.53 -6.03
C SER A 247 -11.18 16.56 -4.51
N ILE A 248 -10.75 17.66 -3.89
CA ILE A 248 -10.89 17.87 -2.44
C ILE A 248 -11.71 19.14 -2.24
N GLU A 249 -12.83 19.02 -1.52
CA GLU A 249 -13.84 20.07 -1.39
C GLU A 249 -14.36 20.14 0.05
N LEU A 250 -15.02 21.25 0.39
CA LEU A 250 -15.79 21.34 1.63
C LEU A 250 -17.11 20.60 1.45
N SER A 251 -17.42 19.67 2.33
CA SER A 251 -18.70 18.96 2.29
C SER A 251 -19.82 19.78 2.94
N SER A 252 -21.05 19.27 2.91
CA SER A 252 -22.16 19.81 3.70
C SER A 252 -22.15 19.35 5.17
N GLN A 253 -21.26 18.43 5.55
CA GLN A 253 -21.26 17.81 6.88
C GLN A 253 -20.48 18.66 7.88
N GLN A 254 -21.01 18.78 9.09
CA GLN A 254 -20.38 19.53 10.18
C GLN A 254 -19.64 18.60 11.13
N ARG A 255 -18.54 19.12 11.68
CA ARG A 255 -17.74 18.51 12.72
C ARG A 255 -18.19 19.04 14.09
N PRO A 256 -18.19 18.21 15.14
CA PRO A 256 -18.44 18.69 16.50
C PRO A 256 -17.50 19.84 16.86
N ILE A 257 -18.05 20.91 17.45
CA ILE A 257 -17.31 22.14 17.80
C ILE A 257 -16.08 21.82 18.67
N GLU A 258 -16.24 20.89 19.60
CA GLU A 258 -15.20 20.41 20.53
C GLU A 258 -13.94 19.91 19.81
N MET A 259 -14.08 19.36 18.60
CA MET A 259 -12.96 18.80 17.83
C MET A 259 -12.18 19.86 17.06
N SER A 260 -12.85 20.94 16.63
CA SER A 260 -12.26 22.08 15.92
C SER A 260 -11.55 23.08 16.84
N SER A 261 -11.93 23.08 18.12
CA SER A 261 -11.42 24.04 19.08
C SER A 261 -10.07 23.57 19.62
N SER A 262 -9.01 24.34 19.33
CA SER A 262 -7.70 24.23 19.98
C SER A 262 -7.76 24.50 21.50
N THR A 263 -8.94 24.79 22.05
CA THR A 263 -9.22 25.10 23.45
C THR A 263 -9.35 23.86 24.35
N GLY A 264 -8.92 22.68 23.90
CA GLY A 264 -8.65 21.55 24.78
C GLY A 264 -7.27 21.67 25.46
N ASN A 265 -7.19 22.44 26.56
CA ASN A 265 -6.28 22.26 27.72
C ASN A 265 -5.89 23.57 28.46
N ILE A 266 -6.84 24.46 28.77
CA ILE A 266 -6.61 25.42 29.87
C ILE A 266 -6.85 24.71 31.22
N ILE A 267 -7.86 23.85 31.32
CA ILE A 267 -8.21 23.16 32.57
C ILE A 267 -7.14 22.12 32.98
N SER A 268 -6.58 21.33 32.06
CA SER A 268 -5.51 20.40 32.44
C SER A 268 -4.17 21.09 32.71
N ARG A 269 -3.86 22.22 32.06
CA ARG A 269 -2.68 23.05 32.42
C ARG A 269 -2.84 23.69 33.80
N LEU A 270 -4.07 24.03 34.21
CA LEU A 270 -4.37 24.48 35.57
C LEU A 270 -4.27 23.35 36.61
N CYS A 271 -4.47 22.09 36.24
CA CYS A 271 -4.27 20.96 37.16
C CYS A 271 -2.80 20.56 37.37
N TYR A 272 -1.88 20.88 36.45
CA TYR A 272 -0.44 20.61 36.62
C TYR A 272 0.36 21.77 37.24
N LEU A 273 -0.20 22.98 37.27
CA LEU A 273 0.42 24.12 37.95
C LEU A 273 0.56 23.92 39.48
N PRO A 274 -0.44 23.41 40.23
CA PRO A 274 -0.27 23.23 41.67
C PRO A 274 0.73 22.13 42.02
N ILE A 275 0.91 21.11 41.16
CA ILE A 275 1.86 20.01 41.41
C ILE A 275 3.31 20.46 41.25
N LYS A 276 3.63 21.26 40.22
CA LYS A 276 4.98 21.80 40.06
C LYS A 276 5.32 22.82 41.15
N ILE A 277 4.35 23.64 41.58
CA ILE A 277 4.53 24.56 42.71
C ILE A 277 4.73 23.76 44.00
N LEU A 278 3.94 22.71 44.26
CA LEU A 278 4.14 21.83 45.42
C LEU A 278 5.51 21.15 45.44
N LEU A 279 6.03 20.71 44.29
CA LEU A 279 7.36 20.11 44.20
C LEU A 279 8.49 21.13 44.44
N VAL A 280 8.32 22.37 43.97
CA VAL A 280 9.25 23.48 44.24
C VAL A 280 9.23 23.85 45.72
N TRP A 281 8.04 23.93 46.33
CA TRP A 281 7.88 24.17 47.77
C TRP A 281 8.44 23.03 48.62
N TRP A 282 8.31 21.77 48.18
CA TRP A 282 8.92 20.61 48.82
C TRP A 282 10.45 20.64 48.74
N SER A 283 11.01 21.04 47.60
CA SER A 283 12.45 21.24 47.44
C SER A 283 12.98 22.35 48.35
N LEU A 284 12.25 23.47 48.44
CA LEU A 284 12.60 24.60 49.30
C LEU A 284 12.51 24.27 50.79
N SER A 285 11.46 23.55 51.22
CA SER A 285 11.31 23.13 52.62
C SER A 285 12.40 22.13 53.03
N ARG A 286 12.81 21.23 52.14
CA ARG A 286 13.93 20.31 52.38
C ARG A 286 15.28 21.04 52.50
N MET A 287 15.47 22.10 51.70
CA MET A 287 16.65 22.97 51.81
C MET A 287 16.67 23.74 53.13
N TRP A 288 15.51 24.27 53.55
CA TRP A 288 15.35 24.97 54.83
C TRP A 288 15.58 24.04 56.03
N LEU A 289 15.05 22.82 56.00
CA LEU A 289 15.31 21.81 57.04
C LEU A 289 16.80 21.50 57.14
N ASN A 290 17.48 21.26 56.01
CA ASN A 290 18.93 21.02 56.01
C ASN A 290 19.74 22.23 56.50
N PHE A 291 19.28 23.46 56.26
CA PHE A 291 19.89 24.67 56.79
C PHE A 291 19.71 24.78 58.30
N CYS A 292 18.50 24.53 58.82
CA CYS A 292 18.23 24.52 60.26
C CYS A 292 18.99 23.42 61.00
N PHE A 293 19.12 22.22 60.43
CA PHE A 293 19.89 21.12 61.03
C PHE A 293 21.40 21.26 60.84
N GLY A 294 21.87 21.97 59.80
CA GLY A 294 23.29 22.26 59.58
C GLY A 294 23.89 23.27 60.57
N ILE A 295 23.07 24.13 61.18
CA ILE A 295 23.51 25.11 62.19
C ILE A 295 23.60 24.49 63.59
N ILE A 296 22.90 23.37 63.86
CA ILE A 296 23.00 22.63 65.11
C ILE A 296 24.08 21.54 64.96
N GLY A 297 25.33 21.99 64.96
CA GLY A 297 26.50 21.11 64.99
C GLY A 297 26.56 20.30 66.28
N PHE A 298 26.02 19.08 66.27
CA PHE A 298 26.32 18.07 67.27
C PHE A 298 27.73 17.52 67.01
N LYS A 299 28.70 18.16 67.68
CA LYS A 299 30.09 17.71 67.81
C LYS A 299 30.08 16.39 68.59
N LYS A 300 30.04 15.25 67.89
CA LYS A 300 30.19 13.93 68.51
C LYS A 300 31.67 13.53 68.43
N ASN A 301 32.35 13.62 69.57
CA ASN A 301 33.70 13.11 69.75
C ASN A 301 33.72 11.60 69.49
N ILE A 302 34.65 11.16 68.64
CA ILE A 302 35.00 9.75 68.43
C ILE A 302 36.28 9.51 69.24
N PRO A 303 36.33 8.53 70.15
CA PRO A 303 37.59 8.02 70.68
C PRO A 303 38.12 6.88 69.79
N GLU A 304 39.42 6.91 69.55
CA GLU A 304 40.26 5.83 69.03
C GLU A 304 40.38 4.68 70.04
N GLU A 305 40.41 3.44 69.56
CA GLU A 305 41.18 2.29 70.06
C GLU A 305 40.93 1.11 69.08
N SER A 306 41.90 0.74 68.23
CA SER A 306 43.02 -0.19 68.46
C SER A 306 42.71 -1.64 68.06
N SER A 307 43.37 -2.07 66.97
CA SER A 307 44.02 -3.37 66.71
C SER A 307 43.34 -4.72 67.04
N VAL A 308 43.35 -5.63 66.06
CA VAL A 308 43.83 -7.04 66.07
C VAL A 308 43.29 -7.69 64.76
N SER A 309 44.08 -7.95 63.71
CA SER A 309 45.08 -9.02 63.50
C SER A 309 44.52 -10.45 63.39
N SER A 310 44.39 -10.95 62.16
CA SER A 310 44.83 -12.28 61.64
C SER A 310 44.21 -12.51 60.24
N GLU A 311 44.96 -12.53 59.14
CA GLU A 311 45.77 -13.63 58.56
C GLU A 311 45.06 -15.00 58.46
N LEU A 312 44.80 -15.45 57.21
CA LEU A 312 45.37 -16.64 56.51
C LEU A 312 44.50 -16.93 55.26
N ARG A 313 45.01 -16.83 54.02
CA ARG A 313 45.62 -17.90 53.16
C ARG A 313 44.81 -19.21 53.22
N VAL A 314 44.31 -19.79 52.13
CA VAL A 314 44.84 -20.00 50.76
C VAL A 314 43.70 -19.88 49.74
#